data_AF-A0AA48HRR1-F1
#
_entry.id   AF-A0AA48HRR1-F1
#
_cell.length_a   1.000
_cell.length_b   1.000
_cell.length_c   1.000
_cell.angle_alpha   90.00
_cell.angle_beta   90.00
_cell.angle_gamma   90.00
#
_symmetry.space_group_name_H-M   'P 1'
#
loop_
_entity.id
_entity.type
_entity.pdbx_description
1 polymer ?
#
loop_
_entity_poly.entity_id
_entity_poly.type
_entity_poly.pdbx_seq_one_letter_code
_entity_poly.pdbx_strand_id
1 'polypeptide(L)' 'MSQEKLLSPKELGALVGLSTAQIRALMNDGRLEFVEITPKTRLLTMTGWERFQKRATKLRGDERERDGSVSSVN' A
#
# COMPACT_ATOMS: atom_id res chain seq x y z
N MET A 1 -10.64 15.06 -15.42
CA MET A 1 -9.99 13.73 -15.55
C MET A 1 -8.55 13.88 -15.06
N SER A 2 -8.28 13.73 -13.77
CA SER A 2 -6.90 13.82 -13.26
C SER A 2 -6.15 12.59 -13.73
N GLN A 3 -5.24 12.74 -14.69
CA GLN A 3 -4.32 11.67 -15.06
C GLN A 3 -3.49 11.34 -13.83
N GLU A 4 -3.70 10.14 -13.28
CA GLU A 4 -2.95 9.68 -12.13
C GLU A 4 -1.48 9.58 -12.54
N LYS A 5 -0.61 10.34 -11.86
CA LYS A 5 0.79 10.41 -12.22
C LYS A 5 1.45 9.06 -11.90
N LEU A 6 1.95 8.40 -12.93
CA LEU A 6 2.80 7.23 -12.78
C LEU A 6 4.17 7.68 -12.26
N LEU A 7 4.60 7.07 -11.16
CA LEU A 7 5.83 7.38 -10.45
C LEU A 7 6.78 6.18 -10.55
N SER A 8 8.05 6.45 -10.82
CA SER A 8 9.09 5.43 -10.68
C SER A 8 9.32 5.08 -9.19
N PRO A 9 9.89 3.90 -8.87
CA PRO A 9 10.26 3.56 -7.50
C PRO A 9 11.19 4.58 -6.82
N LYS A 10 12.00 5.29 -7.61
CA LYS A 10 12.87 6.36 -7.13
C LYS A 10 12.08 7.61 -6.74
N GLU A 11 11.16 8.04 -7.60
CA GLU A 11 10.31 9.21 -7.34
C GLU A 11 9.37 8.97 -6.15
N LEU A 12 8.70 7.81 -6.11
CA LEU A 12 7.83 7.49 -4.98
C LEU A 12 8.64 7.46 -3.68
N GLY A 13 9.82 6.82 -3.69
CA GLY A 13 10.71 6.80 -2.53
C GLY A 13 11.09 8.20 -2.04
N ALA A 14 11.43 9.12 -2.95
CA ALA A 14 11.73 10.50 -2.60
C ALA A 14 10.54 11.25 -1.98
N LEU A 15 9.31 10.96 -2.44
CA LEU A 15 8.09 11.58 -1.90
C LEU A 15 7.71 11.07 -0.52
N VAL A 16 7.88 9.77 -0.27
CA VAL A 16 7.43 9.11 0.98
C VAL A 16 8.56 8.92 2.00
N GLY A 17 9.77 9.38 1.69
CA GLY A 17 10.94 9.26 2.55
C GLY A 17 11.51 7.85 2.65
N LEU A 18 11.32 7.01 1.62
CA LEU A 18 11.84 5.64 1.56
C LEU A 18 12.92 5.49 0.49
N SER A 19 13.84 4.55 0.74
CA SER A 19 14.84 4.19 -0.27
C SER A 19 14.19 3.42 -1.44
N THR A 20 14.77 3.56 -2.62
CA THR A 20 14.33 2.80 -3.81
C THR A 20 14.37 1.28 -3.58
N ALA A 21 15.32 0.79 -2.78
CA ALA A 21 15.42 -0.62 -2.41
C ALA A 21 14.21 -1.07 -1.58
N GLN A 22 13.78 -0.27 -0.60
CA GLN A 22 12.58 -0.56 0.20
C GLN A 22 11.32 -0.58 -0.66
N ILE A 23 11.15 0.40 -1.56
CA ILE A 23 10.01 0.42 -2.49
C ILE A 23 10.00 -0.85 -3.36
N ARG A 24 11.14 -1.24 -3.93
CA ARG A 24 11.26 -2.48 -4.71
C ARG A 24 10.97 -3.73 -3.88
N ALA A 25 11.41 -3.78 -2.63
CA ALA A 25 11.11 -4.88 -1.73
C ALA A 25 9.59 -5.01 -1.53
N LEU A 26 8.88 -3.91 -1.28
CA LEU A 26 7.41 -3.91 -1.14
C LEU A 26 6.67 -4.35 -2.41
N MET A 27 7.20 -3.99 -3.58
CA MET A 27 6.66 -4.45 -4.87
C MET A 27 6.86 -5.96 -5.06
N ASN A 28 8.07 -6.45 -4.75
CA ASN A 28 8.38 -7.88 -4.86
C ASN A 28 7.63 -8.73 -3.84
N ASP A 29 7.37 -8.18 -2.66
CA ASP A 29 6.55 -8.79 -1.60
C ASP A 29 5.05 -8.80 -1.96
N GLY A 30 4.66 -8.17 -3.09
CA GLY A 30 3.27 -8.09 -3.55
C GLY A 30 2.36 -7.20 -2.70
N ARG A 31 2.93 -6.45 -1.75
CA ARG A 31 2.18 -5.58 -0.84
C ARG A 31 1.86 -4.23 -1.45
N LEU A 32 2.72 -3.75 -2.35
CA LEU A 32 2.55 -2.49 -3.03
C LEU A 32 2.04 -2.71 -4.45
N GLU A 33 0.86 -2.18 -4.75
CA GLU A 33 0.26 -2.22 -6.09
C GLU A 33 1.14 -1.45 -7.08
N PHE A 34 1.41 -2.07 -8.23
CA PHE A 34 2.19 -1.46 -9.31
C PHE A 34 1.53 -1.73 -10.66
N VAL A 35 1.76 -0.82 -11.61
CA VAL A 35 1.36 -0.95 -13.00
C VAL A 35 2.57 -1.41 -13.80
N GLU A 36 2.48 -2.61 -14.37
CA GLU A 36 3.49 -3.12 -15.28
C GLU A 36 3.21 -2.59 -16.69
N ILE A 37 4.07 -1.70 -17.18
CA ILE A 37 4.00 -1.18 -18.56
C ILE A 37 4.76 -2.12 -19.51
N THR A 38 5.86 -2.69 -19.02
CA THR A 38 6.66 -3.71 -19.68
C THR A 38 7.29 -4.63 -18.63
N PRO A 39 7.78 -5.83 -18.98
CA PRO A 39 8.36 -6.77 -18.03
C PRO A 39 9.53 -6.21 -17.20
N LYS A 40 10.20 -5.15 -17.70
CA LYS A 40 11.30 -4.44 -17.03
C LYS A 40 10.87 -3.10 -16.41
N THR A 41 9.68 -2.59 -16.76
CA THR A 41 9.21 -1.27 -16.36
C THR A 41 7.94 -1.39 -15.56
N ARG A 42 8.10 -1.28 -14.25
CA ARG A 42 6.99 -1.23 -13.28
C ARG A 42 6.93 0.16 -12.69
N LEU A 43 5.78 0.81 -12.82
CA LEU A 43 5.50 2.13 -12.28
C LEU A 43 4.47 2.00 -11.15
N LEU A 44 4.45 3.02 -10.31
CA LEU A 44 3.62 3.08 -9.11
C LEU A 44 2.70 4.27 -9.21
N THR A 45 1.63 4.28 -8.43
CA THR A 45 0.78 5.45 -8.29
C THR A 45 0.70 5.89 -6.84
N MET A 46 0.46 7.19 -6.64
CA MET A 46 0.28 7.74 -5.29
C MET A 46 -0.92 7.07 -4.60
N THR A 47 -2.00 6.84 -5.33
CA THR A 47 -3.19 6.14 -4.84
C THR A 47 -2.87 4.70 -4.42
N GLY A 48 -2.06 3.98 -5.19
CA GLY A 48 -1.61 2.62 -4.84
C GLY A 48 -0.79 2.61 -3.54
N TRP A 49 0.07 3.61 -3.35
CA TRP A 49 0.81 3.81 -2.09
C TRP A 49 -0.12 4.12 -0.91
N GLU A 50 -1.07 5.04 -1.07
CA GLU A 50 -2.04 5.37 -0.02
C GLU A 50 -2.89 4.15 0.39
N ARG A 51 -3.28 3.31 -0.58
CA ARG A 51 -3.97 2.05 -0.30
C ARG A 51 -3.09 1.08 0.46
N PHE A 52 -1.82 0.95 0.06
CA PHE A 52 -0.83 0.16 0.81
C PHE A 52 -0.72 0.66 2.25
N GLN A 53 -0.59 1.97 2.48
CA GLN A 53 -0.55 2.54 3.83
C GLN A 53 -1.83 2.22 4.60
N LYS A 54 -3.01 2.45 4.03
CA LYS A 54 -4.30 2.11 4.69
C LYS A 54 -4.39 0.63 5.06
N ARG A 55 -3.93 -0.28 4.19
CA ARG A 55 -3.89 -1.73 4.46
C ARG A 55 -2.86 -2.10 5.52
N ALA A 56 -1.65 -1.52 5.47
CA ALA A 56 -0.61 -1.73 6.46
C ALA A 56 -1.05 -1.23 7.85
N THR A 57 -1.81 -0.14 7.91
CA THR A 57 -2.40 0.37 9.15
C THR A 57 -3.55 -0.51 9.64
N LYS A 58 -4.37 -1.08 8.74
CA LYS A 58 -5.42 -2.04 9.11
C LYS A 58 -4.89 -3.35 9.68
N LEU A 59 -3.76 -3.85 9.18
CA LEU A 59 -3.09 -5.04 9.76
C LEU A 59 -2.57 -4.80 11.18
N ARG A 60 -2.49 -3.54 11.64
CA ARG A 60 -2.21 -3.19 13.04
C ARG A 60 -3.48 -2.96 13.88
N GLY A 61 -4.66 -3.00 13.27
CA GLY A 61 -5.96 -2.82 13.95
C GLY A 61 -6.77 -4.11 14.11
N ASP A 62 -6.47 -5.17 13.35
CA ASP A 62 -7.25 -6.43 13.34
C ASP A 62 -6.91 -7.42 14.47
N GLU A 63 -6.45 -6.92 15.63
CA GLU A 63 -6.38 -7.71 16.88
C GLU A 63 -7.28 -7.15 18.00
N ARG A 64 -8.15 -6.16 17.73
CA ARG A 64 -9.11 -5.70 18.74
C ARG A 64 -10.45 -5.31 18.13
N GLU A 65 -11.17 -6.27 17.57
CA GLU A 65 -12.65 -6.21 17.53
C GLU A 65 -13.24 -7.62 17.29
N ARG A 66 -12.92 -8.54 18.20
CA ARG A 66 -13.81 -9.64 18.59
C ARG A 66 -13.92 -9.63 20.11
N ASP A 67 -14.46 -8.55 20.67
CA ASP A 67 -14.92 -8.55 22.05
C ASP A 67 -16.34 -7.98 22.09
N GLY A 68 -17.26 -8.75 22.64
CA GLY A 68 -18.50 -8.22 23.19
C GLY A 68 -19.69 -8.03 22.24
N SER A 69 -20.20 -9.10 21.63
CA SER A 69 -21.66 -9.24 21.53
C SER A 69 -22.06 -10.63 21.98
N VAL A 70 -21.86 -10.86 23.28
CA VAL A 70 -22.56 -11.92 23.99
C VAL A 70 -23.89 -11.35 24.47
N SER A 71 -24.93 -12.06 24.09
CA SER A 71 -26.32 -11.95 24.48
C SER A 71 -26.56 -11.57 25.95
N SER A 72 -27.57 -10.73 26.18
CA SER A 72 -28.43 -10.76 27.37
C SER A 72 -29.75 -10.10 26.95
N VAL A 73 -30.74 -10.88 26.49
CA VAL A 73 -31.90 -11.31 27.29
C VAL A 73 -32.11 -10.52 28.59
N ASN A 74 -33.09 -9.62 28.59
CA ASN A 74 -34.18 -9.58 29.58
C ASN A 74 -35.35 -8.75 29.04
#